data_AF-A0AAP5JVB2-F1
#
_entry.id   AF-A0AAP5JVB2-F1
#
_cell.length_a   1.000
_cell.length_b   1.000
_cell.length_c   1.000
_cell.angle_alpha   90.00
_cell.angle_beta   90.00
_cell.angle_gamma   90.00
#
_symmetry.space_group_name_H-M   'P 1'
#
loop_
_entity.id
_entity.type
_entity.pdbx_description
1 polymer ?
#
loop_
_entity_poly.entity_id
_entity_poly.type
_entity_poly.pdbx_seq_one_letter_code
_entity_poly.pdbx_strand_id
1 'polypeptide(L)' 'MYDFKSARRRIEDLKLIYRQNKKHHEKDGTWDWWITAQIEEIEKEIEEAHKSRTAVRQDDRSNANIITLTIPQ' A
#
# COMPACT_ATOMS: atom_id res chain seq x y z
N MET A 1 5.94 -5.55 10.63
CA MET A 1 5.92 -4.23 9.96
C MET A 1 5.85 -4.51 8.47
N TYR A 2 4.86 -3.96 7.76
CA TYR A 2 4.68 -4.21 6.32
C TYR A 2 5.93 -3.75 5.54
N ASP A 3 6.43 -4.58 4.62
CA ASP A 3 7.62 -4.28 3.83
C ASP A 3 7.26 -3.52 2.54
N PHE A 4 7.10 -2.21 2.71
CA PHE A 4 6.83 -1.28 1.62
C PHE A 4 7.92 -1.31 0.52
N LYS A 5 9.16 -1.68 0.86
CA LYS A 5 10.26 -1.70 -0.11
C LYS A 5 10.08 -2.88 -1.06
N SER A 6 9.75 -4.05 -0.52
CA SER A 6 9.45 -5.24 -1.32
C SER A 6 8.18 -5.06 -2.17
N ALA A 7 7.14 -4.44 -1.61
CA ALA A 7 5.90 -4.15 -2.35
C ALA A 7 6.14 -3.20 -3.54
N ARG A 8 6.91 -2.12 -3.35
CA ARG A 8 7.28 -1.20 -4.45
C ARG A 8 8.12 -1.88 -5.52
N ARG A 9 9.08 -2.71 -5.12
CA ARG A 9 9.91 -3.46 -6.07
C ARG A 9 9.08 -4.41 -6.93
N ARG A 10 8.08 -5.06 -6.33
CA ARG A 10 7.14 -5.94 -7.05
C ARG A 10 6.29 -5.19 -8.08
N ILE A 11 5.85 -3.96 -7.76
CA ILE A 11 5.18 -3.08 -8.74
C ILE A 11 6.12 -2.72 -9.90
N GLU A 12 7.39 -2.41 -9.62
CA GLU A 12 8.37 -2.08 -10.66
C GLU A 12 8.66 -3.27 -11.58
N ASP A 13 8.79 -4.47 -11.03
CA ASP A 13 8.96 -5.71 -11.79
C ASP A 13 7.76 -5.98 -12.70
N LEU A 14 6.53 -5.82 -12.19
CA LEU A 14 5.29 -5.94 -12.97
C LEU A 14 5.23 -4.91 -14.11
N LYS A 15 5.63 -3.66 -13.85
CA LYS A 15 5.71 -2.61 -14.88
C LYS A 15 6.77 -2.92 -15.94
N LEU A 16 7.89 -3.54 -15.56
CA LEU A 16 8.92 -3.96 -16.49
C LEU A 16 8.43 -5.08 -17.41
N ILE A 17 7.81 -6.11 -16.82
CA ILE A 17 7.19 -7.22 -17.55
C ILE A 17 6.13 -6.68 -18.51
N TYR A 18 5.29 -5.77 -18.06
CA TYR A 18 4.28 -5.11 -18.90
C TYR A 18 4.90 -4.41 -20.12
N ARG A 19 5.95 -3.60 -19.90
CA ARG A 19 6.64 -2.88 -20.99
C ARG A 19 7.34 -3.82 -21.97
N GLN A 20 7.89 -4.92 -21.47
CA GLN A 20 8.54 -5.93 -22.31
C GLN A 20 7.50 -6.66 -23.17
N ASN A 21 6.43 -7.17 -22.58
CA ASN A 21 5.38 -7.88 -23.30
C ASN A 21 4.65 -6.99 -24.31
N LYS A 22 4.40 -5.72 -23.98
CA LYS A 22 3.82 -4.74 -24.91
C LYS A 22 4.67 -4.51 -26.17
N LYS A 23 6.01 -4.59 -26.05
CA LYS A 23 6.92 -4.49 -27.20
C LYS A 23 6.92 -5.75 -28.07
N HIS A 24 6.57 -6.91 -27.52
CA HIS A 24 6.63 -8.20 -28.19
C HIS A 24 5.33 -8.62 -28.90
N HIS A 25 4.30 -7.75 -28.92
CA HIS A 25 3.05 -7.95 -29.69
C HIS A 25 2.30 -9.25 -29.34
N GLU A 26 1.51 -9.22 -28.26
CA GLU A 26 0.35 -10.10 -28.13
C GLU A 26 -0.93 -9.27 -28.25
N LYS A 27 -1.81 -9.68 -29.18
CA LYS A 27 -3.13 -9.09 -29.42
C LYS A 27 -4.13 -9.38 -28.29
N ASP A 28 -3.78 -10.27 -27.36
CA ASP A 28 -4.63 -10.64 -26.23
C ASP A 28 -4.38 -9.72 -25.02
N GLY A 29 -5.31 -8.78 -24.82
CA GLY A 29 -5.32 -7.85 -23.69
C GLY A 29 -5.55 -8.49 -22.32
N THR A 30 -5.66 -9.82 -22.24
CA THR A 30 -5.81 -10.56 -20.97
C THR A 30 -4.60 -10.36 -20.04
N TRP A 31 -3.39 -10.24 -20.61
CA TRP A 31 -2.18 -9.96 -19.83
C TRP A 31 -2.12 -8.52 -19.29
N ASP A 32 -2.65 -7.56 -20.05
CA ASP A 32 -2.76 -6.16 -19.65
C ASP A 32 -3.69 -6.02 -18.44
N TRP A 33 -4.85 -6.68 -18.52
CA TRP A 33 -5.81 -6.75 -17.43
C TRP A 33 -5.22 -7.43 -16.18
N TRP A 34 -4.56 -8.59 -16.35
CA TRP A 34 -3.99 -9.33 -15.21
C TRP A 34 -2.87 -8.55 -14.49
N ILE A 35 -1.95 -7.91 -15.24
CA ILE A 35 -0.89 -7.10 -14.62
C ILE A 35 -1.47 -5.87 -13.93
N THR A 36 -2.48 -5.23 -14.52
CA THR A 36 -3.12 -4.05 -13.92
C THR A 36 -3.82 -4.41 -12.61
N ALA A 37 -4.57 -5.51 -12.58
CA ALA A 37 -5.23 -5.99 -11.37
C ALA A 37 -4.23 -6.32 -10.24
N GLN A 38 -3.09 -6.94 -10.58
CA GLN A 38 -2.03 -7.24 -9.62
C GLN A 38 -1.37 -5.98 -9.05
N ILE A 39 -1.18 -4.93 -9.87
CA ILE A 39 -0.64 -3.66 -9.38
C ILE A 39 -1.65 -2.99 -8.43
N GLU A 40 -2.93 -2.95 -8.79
CA GLU A 40 -3.99 -2.33 -7.99
C GLU A 40 -4.14 -3.03 -6.62
N GLU A 41 -4.06 -4.35 -6.58
CA GLU A 41 -4.08 -5.13 -5.33
C GLU A 41 -2.91 -4.74 -4.41
N ILE A 42 -1.68 -4.67 -4.94
CA ILE A 42 -0.51 -4.27 -4.14
C ILE A 42 -0.62 -2.81 -3.67
N GLU A 43 -1.15 -1.91 -4.51
CA GLU A 43 -1.39 -0.52 -4.12
C GLU A 43 -2.42 -0.41 -2.99
N LYS A 44 -3.48 -1.23 -3.03
CA LYS A 44 -4.48 -1.31 -1.96
C LYS A 44 -3.89 -1.86 -0.67
N GLU A 45 -3.06 -2.90 -0.73
CA GLU A 45 -2.36 -3.42 0.46
C GLU A 45 -1.48 -2.35 1.11
N ILE A 46 -0.73 -1.59 0.30
CA ILE A 46 0.07 -0.47 0.77
C ILE A 46 -0.82 0.58 1.45
N GLU A 47 -1.95 0.95 0.85
CA GLU A 47 -2.89 1.93 1.41
C GLU A 47 -3.48 1.45 2.75
N GLU A 48 -3.89 0.19 2.85
CA GLU A 48 -4.41 -0.41 4.09
C GLU A 48 -3.34 -0.50 5.18
N ALA A 49 -2.09 -0.83 4.81
CA ALA A 49 -0.95 -0.78 5.71
C ALA A 49 -0.66 0.65 6.20
N HIS A 50 -0.86 1.67 5.35
CA HIS A 50 -0.77 3.08 5.75
C HIS A 50 -1.92 3.50 6.67
N LYS A 51 -3.16 3.09 6.40
CA LYS A 51 -4.34 3.38 7.23
C LYS A 51 -4.23 2.76 8.61
N SER A 52 -3.88 1.47 8.68
CA SER A 52 -3.67 0.77 9.96
C SER A 52 -2.55 1.41 10.79
N ARG A 53 -1.44 1.81 10.16
CA ARG A 53 -0.36 2.55 10.84
C ARG A 53 -0.80 3.93 11.34
N THR A 54 -1.68 4.61 10.61
CA THR A 54 -2.19 5.93 10.99
C THR A 54 -3.23 5.83 12.10
N ALA A 55 -4.11 4.82 12.05
CA ALA A 55 -5.09 4.51 13.08
C ALA A 55 -4.43 4.18 14.43
N VAL A 56 -3.40 3.32 14.43
CA VAL A 56 -2.59 3.03 15.63
C VAL A 56 -1.97 4.29 16.20
N ARG A 57 -1.55 5.25 15.35
CA ARG A 57 -0.94 6.51 15.79
C ARG A 57 -1.95 7.53 16.33
N GLN A 58 -3.23 7.43 15.97
CA GLN A 58 -4.32 8.25 16.51
C GLN A 58 -4.81 7.74 17.87
N ASP A 59 -4.85 6.43 18.07
CA ASP A 59 -5.26 5.82 19.34
C ASP A 59 -4.27 6.18 20.48
N ASP A 60 -2.97 6.10 20.19
CA ASP A 60 -1.89 6.44 21.14
C ASP A 60 -1.92 7.93 21.57
N ARG A 61 -2.25 8.82 20.63
CA ARG A 61 -2.40 10.27 20.90
C ARG A 61 -3.67 10.61 21.69
N SER A 62 -4.73 9.81 21.53
CA SER A 62 -5.99 10.03 22.25
C SER A 62 -5.87 9.59 23.71
N ASN A 63 -5.07 8.55 24.00
CA ASN A 63 -4.78 8.13 25.37
C ASN A 63 -3.81 9.06 26.12
N ALA A 64 -2.87 9.73 25.42
CA ALA A 64 -1.92 10.64 26.06
C ALA A 64 -2.57 11.92 26.64
N ASN A 65 -3.75 12.31 26.16
CA ASN A 65 -4.42 13.55 26.57
C ASN A 65 -5.46 13.38 27.70
N ILE A 66 -5.73 12.15 28.15
CA ILE A 66 -6.72 11.87 29.20
C ILE A 66 -6.09 11.83 30.61
N ILE A 67 -4.75 11.78 30.72
CA ILE A 67 -4.06 11.61 32.02
C ILE A 67 -3.74 12.94 32.74
N THR A 68 -3.90 14.11 32.11
CA THR A 68 -3.55 15.40 32.75
C THR A 68 -4.75 16.33 32.99
N LEU A 69 -5.85 15.82 33.54
CA LEU A 69 -6.91 16.70 34.04
C LEU A 69 -7.51 16.21 35.36
N THR A 70 -6.68 16.16 36.43
CA THR A 70 -7.22 16.05 37.79
C THR A 70 -6.26 16.60 38.84
N ILE A 71 -6.15 17.93 38.98
CA ILE A 71 -5.85 18.57 40.28
C ILE A 71 -6.56 19.93 40.33
N PRO A 72 -7.60 20.13 41.16
CA PRO A 72 -8.07 21.46 41.52
C PRO A 72 -7.20 22.03 42.66
N GLN A 73 -6.85 23.32 42.58
CA GLN A 73 -6.41 24.12 43.73
C GLN A 73 -7.37 25.29 43.94
#